data_AF-A0A6I4N2C4-F1
#
_entry.id   AF-A0A6I4N2C4-F1
#
_cell.length_a   1.000
_cell.length_b   1.000
_cell.length_c   1.000
_cell.angle_alpha   90.00
_cell.angle_beta   90.00
_cell.angle_gamma   90.00
#
_symmetry.space_group_name_H-M   'P 1'
#
loop_
_entity.id
_entity.type
_entity.pdbx_description
1 polymer ?
#
loop_
_entity_poly.entity_id
_entity_poly.type
_entity_poly.pdbx_seq_one_letter_code
_entity_poly.pdbx_strand_id
1 'polypeptide(L)' 'MDLSADIPTATDPPSSLLPLLSLAEAHDVLDVLAAVASGAVPDREAAERLLTNLAARVPSRD' A
#
# COMPACT_ATOMS: atom_id res chain seq x y z
N MET A 1 -6.34 45.20 -17.23
CA MET A 1 -6.96 43.90 -16.93
C MET A 1 -5.82 42.93 -16.71
N ASP A 2 -5.45 42.75 -15.45
CA ASP A 2 -4.32 41.93 -15.02
C ASP A 2 -4.81 40.49 -14.90
N LEU A 3 -4.40 39.63 -15.84
CA LEU A 3 -4.60 38.18 -15.75
C LEU A 3 -3.46 37.60 -14.90
N SER A 4 -3.47 37.94 -13.61
CA SER A 4 -2.77 37.12 -12.61
C SER A 4 -3.54 35.80 -12.50
N ALA A 5 -3.14 34.86 -13.36
CA ALA A 5 -3.60 33.49 -13.29
C ALA A 5 -3.20 32.94 -11.91
N ASP A 6 -4.20 32.78 -11.06
CA ASP A 6 -4.14 31.99 -9.85
C ASP A 6 -3.79 30.56 -10.30
N ILE A 7 -2.51 30.21 -10.28
CA ILE A 7 -2.08 28.85 -10.56
C ILE A 7 -2.67 28.02 -9.43
N PRO A 8 -3.55 27.04 -9.70
CA PRO A 8 -3.96 26.12 -8.66
C PRO A 8 -2.69 25.39 -8.22
N THR A 9 -2.17 25.78 -7.05
CA THR A 9 -1.14 25.05 -6.31
C THR A 9 -1.65 23.62 -6.28
N ALA A 10 -0.94 22.73 -6.99
CA ALA A 10 -1.24 21.31 -7.02
C ALA A 10 -1.50 20.89 -5.57
N THR A 11 -2.76 20.57 -5.29
CA THR A 11 -3.21 20.13 -3.99
C THR A 11 -2.22 19.08 -3.53
N ASP A 12 -1.57 19.32 -2.38
CA ASP A 12 -0.69 18.34 -1.74
C ASP A 12 -1.34 16.96 -1.90
N PRO A 13 -0.65 15.97 -2.48
CA PRO A 13 -1.22 14.64 -2.56
C PRO A 13 -1.65 14.26 -1.13
N PRO A 14 -2.85 13.70 -0.92
CA PRO A 14 -3.26 13.33 0.42
C PRO A 14 -2.13 12.52 1.02
N SER A 15 -1.60 12.96 2.16
CA SER A 15 -0.50 12.33 2.90
C SER A 15 -0.85 10.94 3.43
N SER A 16 -1.76 10.21 2.77
CA SER A 16 -1.85 8.76 2.83
C SER A 16 -0.66 8.19 2.08
N LEU A 17 0.53 8.39 2.64
CA LEU A 17 1.67 7.54 2.32
C LEU A 17 1.19 6.12 2.60
N LEU A 18 0.94 5.35 1.52
CA LEU A 18 0.85 3.90 1.65
C LEU A 18 2.07 3.47 2.47
N PRO A 19 1.91 2.60 3.47
CA PRO A 19 3.04 2.18 4.26
C PRO A 19 4.12 1.67 3.31
N LEU A 20 5.28 2.33 3.32
CA LEU A 20 6.36 2.03 2.40
C LEU A 20 6.77 0.57 2.63
N LEU A 21 6.47 -0.28 1.65
CA LEU A 21 6.92 -1.64 1.65
C LEU A 21 8.39 -1.67 1.27
N SER A 22 9.17 -2.47 1.99
CA SER A 22 10.45 -2.90 1.45
C SER A 22 10.22 -3.76 0.19
N LEU A 23 11.22 -3.82 -0.69
CA LEU A 23 11.15 -4.67 -1.89
C LEU A 23 10.90 -6.14 -1.53
N ALA A 24 11.48 -6.61 -0.42
CA ALA A 24 11.27 -7.97 0.08
C ALA A 24 9.81 -8.21 0.46
N GLU A 25 9.21 -7.30 1.23
CA GLU A 25 7.80 -7.41 1.62
C GLU A 25 6.86 -7.33 0.41
N ALA A 26 7.21 -6.54 -0.61
CA ALA A 26 6.45 -6.50 -1.86
C ALA A 26 6.48 -7.85 -2.59
N HIS A 27 7.64 -8.52 -2.63
CA HIS A 27 7.74 -9.88 -3.18
C HIS A 27 6.92 -10.87 -2.36
N ASP A 28 7.00 -10.83 -1.03
CA ASP A 28 6.22 -11.72 -0.16
C ASP A 28 4.71 -11.58 -0.41
N VAL A 29 4.22 -10.35 -0.59
CA VAL A 29 2.82 -10.09 -0.96
C VAL A 29 2.49 -10.71 -2.33
N LEU A 30 3.35 -10.50 -3.32
CA LEU A 30 3.14 -11.04 -4.67
C LEU A 30 3.14 -12.57 -4.70
N ASP A 31 4.01 -13.22 -3.92
CA ASP A 31 4.07 -14.68 -3.83
C ASP A 31 2.78 -15.26 -3.24
N VAL A 32 2.26 -14.64 -2.17
CA VAL A 32 0.97 -15.02 -1.58
C VAL A 32 -0.16 -14.84 -2.59
N LEU A 33 -0.20 -13.71 -3.30
CA LEU A 33 -1.23 -13.45 -4.32
C LEU A 33 -1.12 -14.40 -5.52
N ALA A 34 0.09 -14.74 -5.96
CA ALA A 34 0.33 -15.68 -7.03
C ALA A 34 -0.12 -17.10 -6.65
N ALA A 35 0.16 -17.54 -5.42
CA ALA A 35 -0.33 -18.80 -4.89
C ALA A 35 -1.87 -18.86 -4.94
N VAL A 36 -2.55 -17.83 -4.43
CA VAL A 36 -4.02 -17.73 -4.48
C VAL A 36 -4.54 -17.72 -5.92
N ALA A 37 -3.93 -16.95 -6.83
CA ALA A 37 -4.34 -16.87 -8.22
C ALA A 37 -4.18 -18.20 -8.97
N SER A 38 -3.18 -19.00 -8.60
CA SER A 38 -2.96 -20.35 -9.14
C SER A 38 -3.86 -21.42 -8.53
N GLY A 39 -4.69 -21.08 -7.52
CA GLY A 39 -5.51 -22.02 -6.77
C GLY A 39 -4.72 -22.86 -5.74
N ALA A 40 -3.45 -22.52 -5.50
CA ALA A 40 -2.66 -23.11 -4.43
C ALA A 40 -3.08 -22.52 -3.07
N VAL A 41 -2.87 -23.30 -2.01
CA VAL A 41 -3.05 -22.81 -0.64
C VAL A 41 -1.78 -22.05 -0.24
N PRO A 42 -1.85 -20.73 0.00
CA PRO A 42 -0.69 -19.98 0.48
C PRO A 42 -0.30 -20.44 1.89
N ASP A 43 0.97 -20.26 2.24
CA ASP A 43 1.41 -20.42 3.63
C ASP A 43 0.65 -19.42 4.51
N ARG A 44 -0.26 -19.97 5.31
CA ARG A 44 -1.17 -19.19 6.15
C ARG A 44 -0.43 -18.42 7.24
N GLU A 45 0.60 -19.02 7.85
CA GLU A 45 1.37 -18.36 8.91
C GLU A 45 2.15 -17.18 8.35
N ALA A 46 2.80 -17.38 7.19
CA ALA A 46 3.52 -16.31 6.50
C ALA A 46 2.57 -15.17 6.08
N ALA A 47 1.40 -15.51 5.54
CA ALA A 47 0.39 -14.53 5.12
C ALA A 47 -0.20 -13.73 6.31
N GLU A 48 -0.52 -14.39 7.43
CA GLU A 48 -1.03 -13.73 8.64
C GLU A 48 0.01 -12.80 9.27
N ARG A 49 1.29 -13.19 9.28
CA ARG A 49 2.40 -12.35 9.75
C ARG A 49 2.56 -11.12 8.87
N LEU A 50 2.54 -11.29 7.54
CA LEU A 50 2.64 -10.20 6.58
C LEU A 50 1.48 -9.22 6.72
N LEU A 51 0.24 -9.73 6.83
CA LEU A 51 -0.96 -8.93 7.04
C LEU A 51 -0.89 -8.14 8.34
N THR A 52 -0.45 -8.76 9.44
CA THR A 52 -0.31 -8.09 10.74
C THR A 52 0.71 -6.96 10.68
N ASN A 53 1.87 -7.21 10.06
CA ASN A 53 2.93 -6.22 9.88
C ASN A 53 2.48 -5.04 9.03
N LEU A 54 1.69 -5.30 7.98
CA LEU A 54 1.10 -4.28 7.12
C LEU A 54 0.04 -3.46 7.86
N ALA A 55 -0.88 -4.12 8.56
CA ALA A 55 -1.96 -3.49 9.31
C ALA A 55 -1.43 -2.56 10.41
N ALA A 56 -0.33 -2.92 11.06
CA ALA A 56 0.33 -2.06 12.06
C ALA A 56 0.85 -0.73 11.49
N ARG A 57 1.05 -0.63 10.16
CA ARG A 57 1.59 0.55 9.49
C ARG A 57 0.52 1.41 8.81
N VAL A 58 -0.71 0.92 8.69
CA VAL A 58 -1.82 1.69 8.14
C VAL A 58 -2.54 2.37 9.31
N PRO A 59 -2.56 3.71 9.38
CA PRO A 59 -3.40 4.41 10.34
C PRO A 59 -4.85 3.96 10.16
N SER A 60 -5.55 3.67 11.26
CA SER A 60 -6.99 3.42 11.25
C SER A 60 -7.67 4.52 10.44
N ARG A 61 -8.39 4.13 9.38
CA ARG A 61 -9.16 5.05 8.55
C ARG A 61 -10.53 5.21 9.21
N ASP A 62 -10.55 5.78 10.41
CA ASP A 62 -11.77 6.24 11.08
C ASP A 62 -12.28 7.55 10.47
#